data_AF-A0AAN5CEC3-F1
#
_entry.id   AF-A0AAN5CEC3-F1
#
_cell.length_a   1.000
_cell.length_b   1.000
_cell.length_c   1.000
_cell.angle_alpha   90.00
_cell.angle_beta   90.00
_cell.angle_gamma   90.00
#
_symmetry.space_group_name_H-M   'P 1'
#
loop_
_entity.id
_entity.type
_entity.pdbx_description
1 polymer ?
#
loop_
_entity_poly.entity_id
_entity_poly.type
_entity_poly.pdbx_seq_one_letter_code
_entity_poly.pdbx_strand_id
1 'polypeptide(L)'
;MMIASLLLFSAAVVVVNGQCGAADNARCTTWVQGGFCTSNYYTLDYRKTCGSVCNLCPTTAAAACVGTTENVNCASWKTNGFCTNLAYTETMKRQYCCRTC
;
A
#
# COMPACT_ATOMS: atom_id res chain seq x y z
N MET A 1 -30.88 -19.39 -28.18
CA MET A 1 -30.99 -17.99 -28.65
C MET A 1 -31.44 -17.15 -27.45
N MET A 2 -30.47 -16.64 -26.69
CA MET A 2 -30.22 -15.20 -26.47
C MET A 2 -31.33 -14.45 -25.73
N ILE A 3 -31.17 -14.30 -24.41
CA ILE A 3 -31.58 -13.08 -23.72
C ILE A 3 -30.38 -12.65 -22.86
N ALA A 4 -29.56 -11.80 -23.46
CA ALA A 4 -28.54 -11.04 -22.78
C ALA A 4 -29.24 -9.93 -22.00
N SER A 5 -29.14 -9.95 -20.66
CA SER A 5 -29.63 -8.86 -19.83
C SER A 5 -28.79 -8.72 -18.56
N LEU A 6 -27.88 -7.74 -18.62
CA LEU A 6 -27.56 -6.82 -17.54
C LEU A 6 -26.72 -7.38 -16.38
N LEU A 7 -25.43 -7.62 -16.67
CA LEU A 7 -24.36 -7.39 -15.70
C LEU A 7 -24.27 -5.88 -15.41
N LEU A 8 -25.16 -5.38 -14.55
CA LEU A 8 -25.12 -4.01 -14.04
C LEU A 8 -24.18 -3.96 -12.82
N PHE A 9 -23.09 -3.23 -13.00
CA PHE A 9 -22.42 -2.35 -12.02
C PHE A 9 -22.53 -2.80 -10.56
N SER A 10 -21.43 -3.17 -9.92
CA SER A 10 -20.52 -2.15 -9.41
C SER A 10 -19.14 -2.75 -9.25
N ALA A 11 -18.22 -2.36 -10.13
CA ALA A 11 -16.81 -2.45 -9.81
C ALA A 11 -16.59 -1.48 -8.63
N ALA A 12 -16.70 -2.01 -7.40
CA ALA A 12 -16.05 -1.41 -6.26
C ALA A 12 -14.54 -1.58 -6.48
N VAL A 13 -13.98 -0.77 -7.39
CA VAL A 13 -12.58 -0.41 -7.32
C VAL A 13 -12.48 0.50 -6.10
N VAL A 14 -12.54 -0.13 -4.93
CA VAL A 14 -12.17 0.53 -3.69
C VAL A 14 -10.73 0.94 -3.94
N VAL A 15 -10.51 2.25 -3.96
CA VAL A 15 -9.19 2.85 -4.06
C VAL A 15 -8.33 2.21 -2.96
N VAL A 16 -7.49 1.25 -3.31
CA VAL A 16 -6.54 0.60 -2.38
C VAL A 16 -5.42 1.59 -1.99
N ASN A 17 -5.45 2.82 -2.49
CA ASN A 17 -4.43 3.84 -2.24
C ASN A 17 -4.84 4.94 -1.25
N GLY A 18 -5.90 4.74 -0.44
CA GLY A 18 -6.43 5.76 0.47
C GLY A 18 -6.60 5.33 1.94
N GLN A 19 -6.11 4.16 2.35
CA GLN A 19 -6.32 3.66 3.73
C GLN A 19 -5.38 4.31 4.74
N CYS A 20 -4.39 5.05 4.28
CA CYS A 20 -3.45 5.77 5.11
C CYS A 20 -3.76 7.25 4.95
N GLY A 21 -4.45 7.79 5.96
CA GLY A 21 -4.68 9.23 6.10
C GLY A 21 -3.36 9.98 6.37
N ALA A 22 -3.48 11.27 6.64
CA ALA A 22 -2.39 12.20 6.93
C ALA A 22 -1.36 11.70 7.97
N ALA A 23 -0.26 12.44 8.13
CA ALA A 23 0.83 12.15 9.05
C ALA A 23 0.39 11.67 10.44
N ASP A 24 1.23 10.82 11.06
CA ASP A 24 0.98 10.24 12.38
C ASP A 24 0.57 11.29 13.42
N ASN A 25 -0.36 10.92 14.29
CA ASN A 25 -0.76 11.78 15.40
C ASN A 25 0.46 12.08 16.30
N ALA A 26 0.57 13.33 16.78
CA ALA A 26 1.65 13.76 17.67
C ALA A 26 1.78 12.91 18.95
N ARG A 27 0.73 12.20 19.35
CA ARG A 27 0.69 11.31 20.53
C ARG A 27 1.17 9.88 20.25
N CYS A 28 1.44 9.54 19.00
CA CYS A 28 1.85 8.20 18.62
C CYS A 28 3.16 7.75 19.31
N THR A 29 4.08 8.66 19.59
CA THR A 29 5.31 8.37 20.34
C THR A 29 5.03 7.78 21.73
N THR A 30 4.02 8.29 22.44
CA THR A 30 3.60 7.78 23.74
C THR A 30 2.75 6.52 23.62
N TRP A 31 1.83 6.46 22.66
CA TRP A 31 0.92 5.32 22.52
C TRP A 31 1.64 4.04 22.07
N VAL A 32 2.61 4.16 21.18
CA VAL A 32 3.44 3.01 20.73
C VAL A 32 4.18 2.37 21.90
N GLN A 33 4.70 3.18 22.84
CA GLN A 33 5.35 2.67 24.07
C GLN A 33 4.39 1.85 24.94
N GLY A 34 3.10 2.19 24.93
CA GLY A 34 2.04 1.46 25.62
C GLY A 34 1.47 0.25 24.86
N GLY A 35 2.09 -0.14 23.74
CA GLY A 35 1.64 -1.30 22.95
C GLY A 35 0.47 -1.03 22.00
N PHE A 36 0.23 0.24 21.64
CA PHE A 36 -0.88 0.62 20.77
C PHE A 36 -0.92 -0.13 19.43
N CYS A 37 0.24 -0.36 18.81
CA CYS A 37 0.32 -1.02 17.49
C CYS A 37 -0.15 -2.48 17.49
N THR A 38 -0.01 -3.17 18.62
CA THR A 38 -0.36 -4.59 18.78
C THR A 38 -1.63 -4.79 19.62
N SER A 39 -2.25 -3.71 20.08
CA SER A 39 -3.41 -3.77 20.95
C SER A 39 -4.65 -4.27 20.18
N ASN A 40 -5.25 -5.34 20.69
CA ASN A 40 -6.51 -5.89 20.17
C ASN A 40 -7.75 -5.11 20.66
N TYR A 41 -7.58 -4.18 21.60
CA TYR A 41 -8.67 -3.32 22.08
C TYR A 41 -9.06 -2.25 21.05
N TYR A 42 -8.11 -1.79 20.24
CA TYR A 42 -8.35 -0.79 19.21
C TYR A 42 -8.65 -1.45 17.86
N THR A 43 -9.48 -0.81 17.04
CA THR A 43 -9.72 -1.29 15.67
C THR A 43 -8.49 -1.04 14.80
N LEU A 44 -8.33 -1.81 13.73
CA LEU A 44 -7.23 -1.62 12.77
C LEU A 44 -7.21 -0.18 12.23
N ASP A 45 -8.39 0.36 11.89
CA ASP A 45 -8.51 1.73 11.37
C ASP A 45 -8.10 2.79 12.39
N TYR A 46 -8.40 2.59 13.68
CA TYR A 46 -7.92 3.50 14.72
C TYR A 46 -6.39 3.41 14.90
N ARG A 47 -5.81 2.21 14.75
CA ARG A 47 -4.35 2.05 14.81
C ARG A 47 -3.62 2.69 13.62
N LYS A 48 -4.28 2.88 12.47
CA LYS A 48 -3.71 3.60 11.32
C LYS A 48 -3.50 5.10 11.57
N THR A 49 -4.04 5.67 12.65
CA THR A 49 -3.69 7.03 13.11
C THR A 49 -2.21 7.16 13.50
N CYS A 50 -1.55 6.04 13.80
CA CYS A 50 -0.11 5.93 14.01
C CYS A 50 0.52 5.05 12.93
N GLY A 51 0.03 5.16 11.70
CA GLY A 51 0.28 4.21 10.64
C GLY A 51 1.76 4.07 10.27
N SER A 52 2.54 5.15 10.28
CA SER A 52 3.96 5.10 9.96
C SER A 52 4.76 4.42 11.07
N VAL A 53 4.62 4.87 12.33
CA VAL A 53 5.34 4.27 13.48
C VAL A 53 4.89 2.85 13.81
N CYS A 54 3.63 2.49 13.55
CA CYS A 54 3.13 1.13 13.72
C CYS A 54 3.38 0.23 12.50
N ASN A 55 4.00 0.76 11.44
CA ASN A 55 4.22 0.07 10.17
C ASN A 55 2.94 -0.53 9.55
N LEU A 56 1.78 0.06 9.89
CA LEU A 56 0.46 -0.29 9.34
C LEU A 56 0.15 0.48 8.06
N CYS A 57 0.85 1.60 7.87
CA CYS A 57 0.81 2.46 6.71
C CYS A 57 2.25 2.74 6.28
N PRO A 58 2.89 1.81 5.56
CA PRO A 58 4.27 1.99 5.13
C PRO A 58 4.38 3.22 4.24
N THR A 59 5.00 4.28 4.78
CA THR A 59 5.26 5.55 4.08
C THR A 59 6.38 5.40 3.05
N THR A 60 7.16 4.32 3.13
CA THR A 60 8.17 3.93 2.16
C THR A 60 7.68 2.76 1.31
N ALA A 61 7.87 2.83 -0.01
CA ALA A 61 7.49 1.77 -0.95
C ALA A 61 7.97 0.39 -0.48
N ALA A 62 9.20 0.26 0.01
CA ALA A 62 9.80 -0.99 0.48
C ALA A 62 9.00 -1.74 1.56
N ALA A 63 8.34 -1.04 2.49
CA ALA A 63 7.56 -1.67 3.56
C ALA A 63 6.14 -2.06 3.11
N ALA A 64 5.63 -1.46 2.02
CA ALA A 64 4.40 -1.90 1.33
C ALA A 64 4.60 -3.19 0.52
N CYS A 65 5.84 -3.69 0.45
CA CYS A 65 6.28 -4.79 -0.41
C CYS A 65 6.72 -6.03 0.39
N VAL A 66 6.25 -6.13 1.62
CA VAL A 66 6.41 -7.33 2.43
C VAL A 66 5.51 -8.42 1.84
N GLY A 67 6.09 -9.56 1.47
CA GLY A 67 5.37 -10.67 0.84
C GLY A 67 5.23 -10.58 -0.69
N THR A 68 5.75 -9.53 -1.34
CA THR A 68 5.86 -9.50 -2.81
C THR A 68 7.19 -10.10 -3.27
N THR A 69 7.13 -11.00 -4.25
CA THR A 69 8.31 -11.47 -4.99
C THR A 69 8.57 -10.51 -6.13
N GLU A 70 9.71 -9.81 -6.07
CA GLU A 70 10.11 -8.91 -7.17
C GLU A 70 10.61 -9.69 -8.38
N ASN A 71 10.50 -9.07 -9.55
CA ASN A 71 11.08 -9.61 -10.76
C ASN A 71 12.61 -9.60 -10.66
N VAL A 72 13.26 -10.68 -11.06
CA VAL A 72 14.73 -10.79 -11.08
C VAL A 72 15.41 -9.67 -11.88
N ASN A 73 14.70 -9.07 -12.84
CA ASN A 73 15.21 -8.00 -13.69
C ASN A 73 15.07 -6.59 -13.09
N CYS A 74 14.51 -6.44 -11.89
CA CYS A 74 14.22 -5.12 -11.32
C CYS A 74 15.46 -4.22 -11.21
N ALA A 75 16.63 -4.77 -10.89
CA ALA A 75 17.88 -4.00 -10.87
C ALA A 75 18.24 -3.42 -12.26
N SER A 76 18.08 -4.22 -13.32
CA SER A 76 18.30 -3.79 -14.70
C SER A 76 17.23 -2.79 -15.13
N TRP A 77 15.96 -3.08 -14.88
CA TRP A 77 14.84 -2.22 -15.27
C TRP A 77 14.89 -0.86 -14.58
N LYS A 78 15.25 -0.79 -13.30
CA LYS A 78 15.49 0.47 -12.59
C LYS A 78 16.52 1.33 -13.30
N THR A 79 17.65 0.74 -13.67
CA THR A 79 18.75 1.41 -14.37
C THR A 79 18.30 1.90 -15.76
N ASN A 80 17.44 1.14 -16.43
CA ASN A 80 16.83 1.50 -17.71
C ASN A 80 15.60 2.43 -17.59
N GLY A 81 15.35 2.98 -16.40
CA GLY A 81 14.32 4.01 -16.19
C GLY A 81 12.90 3.48 -15.96
N PHE A 82 12.69 2.18 -15.70
CA PHE A 82 11.36 1.61 -15.45
C PHE A 82 10.60 2.34 -14.33
N CYS A 83 11.28 2.64 -13.22
CA CYS A 83 10.67 3.28 -12.06
C CYS A 83 10.31 4.76 -12.30
N THR A 84 11.02 5.42 -13.21
CA THR A 84 10.81 6.85 -13.54
C THR A 84 10.00 7.07 -14.81
N ASN A 85 9.81 6.04 -15.63
CA ASN A 85 9.09 6.14 -16.89
C ASN A 85 7.58 6.30 -16.63
N LEU A 86 7.00 7.36 -17.19
CA LEU A 86 5.59 7.74 -17.03
C LEU A 86 4.63 6.85 -17.83
N ALA A 87 5.13 6.08 -18.80
CA ALA A 87 4.34 5.09 -19.53
C ALA A 87 3.94 3.90 -18.64
N TYR A 88 4.65 3.64 -17.54
CA TYR A 88 4.27 2.63 -16.56
C TYR A 88 3.53 3.26 -15.41
N THR A 89 2.41 2.64 -15.02
CA THR A 89 1.65 3.09 -13.86
C THR A 89 2.40 2.74 -12.56
N GLU A 90 2.17 3.52 -11.51
CA GLU A 90 2.72 3.23 -10.18
C GLU A 90 2.31 1.83 -9.69
N THR A 91 1.12 1.36 -10.05
CA THR A 91 0.67 -0.01 -9.76
C THR A 91 1.52 -1.05 -10.48
N MET A 92 1.84 -0.89 -11.77
CA MET A 92 2.72 -1.80 -12.50
C MET A 92 4.13 -1.80 -11.91
N LYS A 93 4.67 -0.62 -11.61
CA LYS A 93 5.99 -0.50 -10.98
C LYS A 93 6.04 -1.26 -9.67
N ARG A 94 5.01 -1.10 -8.83
CA ARG A 94 4.88 -1.81 -7.55
C ARG A 94 4.62 -3.30 -7.70
N GLN A 95 3.89 -3.72 -8.72
CA GLN A 95 3.62 -5.15 -8.96
C GLN A 95 4.89 -5.92 -9.29
N TYR A 96 5.78 -5.34 -10.11
CA TYR A 96 6.99 -6.03 -10.56
C TYR A 96 8.21 -5.74 -9.70
N CYS A 97 8.39 -4.49 -9.28
CA CYS A 97 9.63 -3.98 -8.68
C CYS A 97 9.35 -3.13 -7.45
N CYS A 98 8.52 -3.69 -6.57
CA CYS A 98 7.93 -3.04 -5.42
C CYS A 98 8.94 -2.34 -4.48
N ARG A 99 10.02 -3.03 -4.10
CA ARG A 99 11.08 -2.50 -3.23
C ARG A 99 12.09 -1.67 -4.02
N THR A 100 12.22 -1.97 -5.30
CA THR A 100 13.23 -1.39 -6.17
C THR A 100 12.88 0.03 -6.65
N CYS A 101 11.59 0.35 -6.84
CA CYS A 101 11.12 1.58 -7.51
C CYS A 101 10.84 2.83 -6.64
#